data_AF-A0A2P7MZE8-F1
#
_entry.id   AF-A0A2P7MZE8-F1
#
_cell.length_a   1.000
_cell.length_b   1.000
_cell.length_c   1.000
_cell.angle_alpha   90.00
_cell.angle_beta   90.00
_cell.angle_gamma   90.00
#
_symmetry.space_group_name_H-M   'P 1'
#
loop_
_entity.id
_entity.type
_entity.pdbx_description
1 polymer ?
#
loop_
_entity_poly.entity_id
_entity_poly.type
_entity_poly.pdbx_seq_one_letter_code
_entity_poly.pdbx_strand_id
1 'polypeptide(L)'
;MAPVLGPTLAWSLLNAVAGTVQLQRINVKLGVLIRQIETLGFRQEAEVMGRLAMSINVLDELLHEYGHTGNLNKLATSRLAEAEKEVGSIYERNKILIEDFSCRVDATLDSHGKTGAEQAAAMLNENAHMAVQDMQIFTALIAARNRVTQLQIYHDLIEQPSFADKRLDIASTRIDDHKKIIERCNTVESLQSHARQCINQMNWFQRKLFDRSTVRKVEEAASYAYPRQSSMPVIDVTPSFCFWQDEQGTIQARLAMQD
;
A
#
# COMPACT_ATOMS: atom_id res chain seq x y z
N MET A 1 -69.92 5.40 0.57
CA MET A 1 -68.70 4.60 0.77
C MET A 1 -67.51 5.54 1.08
N ALA A 2 -67.55 6.26 2.20
CA ALA A 2 -66.53 7.26 2.57
C ALA A 2 -65.92 7.13 4.00
N PRO A 3 -66.41 6.31 4.96
CA PRO A 3 -65.85 6.35 6.32
C PRO A 3 -64.62 5.43 6.54
N VAL A 4 -64.21 4.63 5.56
CA VAL A 4 -63.13 3.62 5.73
C VAL A 4 -61.80 4.05 5.07
N LEU A 5 -61.82 5.01 4.15
CA LEU A 5 -60.63 5.50 3.43
C LEU A 5 -59.80 6.49 4.26
N GLY A 6 -60.42 7.28 5.13
CA GLY A 6 -59.72 8.24 6.00
C GLY A 6 -58.75 7.58 6.99
N PRO A 7 -59.19 6.57 7.78
CA PRO A 7 -58.32 5.90 8.75
C PRO A 7 -57.16 5.13 8.11
N THR A 8 -57.37 4.54 6.94
CA THR A 8 -56.35 3.76 6.23
C THR A 8 -55.28 4.64 5.59
N LEU A 9 -55.66 5.81 5.03
CA LEU A 9 -54.71 6.81 4.55
C LEU A 9 -53.92 7.48 5.69
N ALA A 10 -54.57 7.76 6.81
CA ALA A 10 -53.88 8.28 7.98
C ALA A 10 -52.85 7.27 8.53
N TRP A 11 -53.21 5.98 8.59
CA TRP A 11 -52.31 4.91 9.03
C TRP A 11 -51.13 4.69 8.07
N SER A 12 -51.36 4.75 6.75
CA SER A 12 -50.27 4.60 5.76
C SER A 12 -49.30 5.78 5.79
N LEU A 13 -49.81 7.01 5.95
CA LEU A 13 -48.98 8.20 6.14
C LEU A 13 -48.17 8.14 7.43
N LEU A 14 -48.76 7.66 8.53
CA LEU A 14 -48.07 7.53 9.82
C LEU A 14 -46.95 6.48 9.75
N ASN A 15 -47.18 5.36 9.05
CA ASN A 15 -46.14 4.35 8.80
C ASN A 15 -45.07 4.83 7.82
N ALA A 16 -45.43 5.62 6.80
CA ALA A 16 -44.46 6.23 5.90
C ALA A 16 -43.58 7.24 6.65
N VAL A 17 -44.16 8.08 7.51
CA VAL A 17 -43.40 9.02 8.35
C VAL A 17 -42.53 8.27 9.36
N ALA A 18 -43.06 7.24 10.03
CA ALA A 18 -42.28 6.40 10.94
C ALA A 18 -41.12 5.69 10.21
N GLY A 19 -41.35 5.21 8.98
CA GLY A 19 -40.32 4.63 8.11
C GLY A 19 -39.24 5.65 7.72
N THR A 20 -39.63 6.87 7.36
CA THR A 20 -38.65 7.94 7.06
C THR A 20 -37.83 8.34 8.29
N VAL A 21 -38.43 8.38 9.49
CA VAL A 21 -37.72 8.66 10.75
C VAL A 21 -36.77 7.52 11.11
N GLN A 22 -37.15 6.26 10.88
CA GLN A 22 -36.25 5.11 11.05
C GLN A 22 -35.09 5.16 10.06
N LEU A 23 -35.34 5.46 8.79
CA LEU A 23 -34.31 5.64 7.78
C LEU A 23 -33.36 6.80 8.11
N GLN A 24 -33.87 7.93 8.61
CA GLN A 24 -33.05 9.03 9.09
C GLN A 24 -32.16 8.61 10.27
N ARG A 25 -32.70 7.88 11.25
CA ARG A 25 -31.90 7.36 12.38
C ARG A 25 -30.83 6.37 11.92
N ILE A 26 -31.14 5.52 10.94
CA ILE A 26 -30.17 4.60 10.34
C ILE A 26 -29.08 5.40 9.62
N ASN A 27 -29.45 6.42 8.86
CA ASN A 27 -28.50 7.24 8.11
C ASN A 27 -27.55 8.01 9.06
N VAL A 28 -28.07 8.54 10.17
CA VAL A 28 -27.27 9.17 11.22
C VAL A 28 -26.32 8.16 11.86
N LYS A 29 -26.79 6.95 12.18
CA LYS A 29 -25.93 5.89 12.75
C LYS A 29 -24.84 5.45 11.78
N LEU A 30 -25.16 5.28 10.49
CA LEU A 30 -24.18 4.98 9.44
C LEU A 30 -23.13 6.08 9.34
N GLY A 31 -23.55 7.36 9.37
CA GLY A 31 -22.62 8.48 9.37
C GLY A 31 -21.67 8.49 10.57
N VAL A 32 -22.13 8.10 11.77
CA VAL A 32 -21.26 7.95 12.95
C VAL A 32 -20.29 6.78 12.78
N LEU A 33 -20.77 5.63 12.30
CA LEU A 33 -19.91 4.46 12.07
C LEU A 33 -18.83 4.73 11.03
N ILE A 34 -19.16 5.42 9.94
CA ILE A 34 -18.19 5.81 8.90
C ILE A 34 -17.07 6.65 9.51
N ARG A 35 -17.41 7.70 10.27
CA ARG A 35 -16.40 8.54 10.94
C ARG A 35 -15.54 7.77 11.95
N GLN A 36 -16.14 6.81 12.67
CA GLN A 36 -15.42 5.95 13.60
C GLN A 36 -14.45 5.02 12.85
N ILE A 37 -14.88 4.44 11.73
CA ILE A 37 -14.02 3.60 10.87
C ILE A 37 -12.87 4.42 10.30
N GLU A 38 -13.13 5.62 9.78
CA GLU A 38 -12.08 6.54 9.29
C GLU A 38 -11.07 6.86 10.39
N THR A 39 -11.55 7.22 11.59
CA THR A 39 -10.68 7.53 12.74
C THR A 39 -9.85 6.32 13.18
N LEU A 40 -10.45 5.11 13.17
CA LEU A 40 -9.73 3.87 13.46
C LEU A 40 -8.69 3.57 12.38
N GLY A 41 -9.01 3.81 11.11
CA GLY A 41 -8.09 3.69 9.98
C GLY A 41 -6.85 4.58 10.19
N PHE A 42 -7.03 5.86 10.47
CA PHE A 42 -5.91 6.79 10.75
C PHE A 42 -5.07 6.35 11.95
N ARG A 43 -5.68 5.83 13.01
CA ARG A 43 -4.94 5.36 14.20
C ARG A 43 -4.13 4.12 13.90
N GLN A 44 -4.72 3.14 13.21
CA GLN A 44 -4.03 1.92 12.82
C GLN A 44 -2.87 2.22 11.87
N GLU A 45 -3.07 3.16 10.95
CA GLU A 45 -2.02 3.62 10.06
C GLU A 45 -0.89 4.31 10.80
N ALA A 46 -1.20 5.23 11.72
CA ALA A 46 -0.19 5.89 12.55
C ALA A 46 0.59 4.88 13.41
N GLU A 47 -0.08 3.85 13.93
CA GLU A 47 0.58 2.75 14.65
C GLU A 47 1.57 2.00 13.73
N VAL A 48 1.14 1.63 12.52
CA VAL A 48 1.98 0.93 11.55
C VAL A 48 3.20 1.77 11.16
N MET A 49 2.99 3.06 10.85
CA MET A 49 4.08 3.98 10.53
C MET A 49 5.02 4.18 11.71
N GLY A 50 4.50 4.30 12.93
CA GLY A 50 5.31 4.45 14.15
C GLY A 50 6.17 3.21 14.43
N ARG A 51 5.59 2.01 14.29
CA ARG A 51 6.33 0.73 14.41
C ARG A 51 7.41 0.61 13.35
N LEU A 52 7.09 0.91 12.09
CA LEU A 52 8.06 0.90 11.00
C LEU A 52 9.20 1.89 11.23
N ALA A 53 8.89 3.13 11.60
CA ALA A 53 9.90 4.15 11.90
C ALA A 53 10.82 3.72 13.05
N MET A 54 10.26 3.14 14.12
CA MET A 54 11.04 2.61 15.23
C MET A 54 11.95 1.47 14.77
N SER A 55 11.44 0.50 14.00
CA SER A 55 12.26 -0.59 13.47
C SER A 55 13.38 -0.08 12.57
N ILE A 56 13.10 0.91 11.71
CA ILE A 56 14.09 1.55 10.85
C ILE A 56 15.21 2.20 11.68
N ASN A 57 14.85 2.97 12.71
CA ASN A 57 15.82 3.60 13.61
C ASN A 57 16.70 2.55 14.32
N VAL A 58 16.11 1.45 14.79
CA VAL A 58 16.87 0.35 15.39
C VAL A 58 17.85 -0.25 14.38
N LEU A 59 17.44 -0.48 13.13
CA LEU A 59 18.33 -1.02 12.10
C LEU A 59 19.47 -0.06 11.76
N ASP A 60 19.20 1.24 11.70
CA ASP A 60 20.22 2.25 11.44
C ASP A 60 21.22 2.38 12.60
N GLU A 61 20.74 2.31 13.85
CA GLU A 61 21.61 2.25 15.04
C GLU A 61 22.49 1.00 15.03
N LEU A 62 21.95 -0.17 14.65
CA LEU A 62 22.72 -1.41 14.58
C LEU A 62 23.78 -1.37 13.46
N LEU A 63 23.46 -0.78 12.31
CA LEU A 63 24.42 -0.57 11.23
C LEU A 63 25.53 0.39 11.66
N HIS A 64 25.18 1.46 12.38
CA HIS A 64 26.14 2.41 12.91
C HIS A 64 27.04 1.79 13.99
N GLU A 65 26.46 1.02 14.91
CA GLU A 65 27.20 0.26 15.93
C GLU A 65 28.18 -0.70 15.26
N TYR A 66 27.72 -1.47 14.27
CA TYR A 66 28.58 -2.36 13.49
C TYR A 66 29.72 -1.61 12.78
N GLY A 67 29.44 -0.45 12.18
CA GLY A 67 30.46 0.37 11.53
C GLY A 67 31.57 0.84 12.47
N HIS A 68 31.28 1.00 13.76
CA HIS A 68 32.25 1.41 14.77
C HIS A 68 32.96 0.25 15.46
N THR A 69 32.24 -0.81 15.81
CA THR A 69 32.77 -1.92 16.61
C THR A 69 33.29 -3.07 15.76
N GLY A 70 32.83 -3.17 14.51
CA GLY A 70 33.08 -4.31 13.62
C GLY A 70 32.42 -5.61 14.08
N ASN A 71 31.53 -5.58 15.08
CA ASN A 71 30.85 -6.78 15.59
C ASN A 71 29.47 -6.47 16.18
N LEU A 72 28.52 -7.40 16.03
CA LEU A 72 27.20 -7.34 16.64
C LEU A 72 27.19 -8.15 17.93
N ASN A 73 27.06 -7.48 19.08
CA ASN A 73 26.95 -8.15 20.37
C ASN A 73 25.60 -8.91 20.51
N LYS A 74 25.45 -9.72 21.57
CA LYS A 74 24.21 -10.49 21.82
C LYS A 74 22.95 -9.64 21.99
N LEU A 75 23.10 -8.40 22.45
CA LEU A 75 21.97 -7.48 22.60
C LEU A 75 21.55 -6.94 21.21
N ALA A 76 22.53 -6.59 20.37
CA ALA A 76 22.35 -6.16 19.01
C ALA A 76 21.65 -7.23 18.15
N THR A 77 22.02 -8.50 18.31
CA THR A 77 21.34 -9.61 17.61
C THR A 77 19.90 -9.80 18.08
N SER A 78 19.61 -9.62 19.38
CA SER A 78 18.23 -9.64 19.89
C SER A 78 17.39 -8.50 19.32
N ARG A 79 17.95 -7.28 19.25
CA ARG A 79 17.28 -6.10 18.65
C ARG A 79 17.04 -6.29 17.16
N LEU A 80 18.00 -6.89 16.44
CA LEU A 80 17.86 -7.25 15.03
C LEU A 80 16.69 -8.23 14.82
N ALA A 81 16.59 -9.27 15.65
CA ALA A 81 15.51 -10.25 15.54
C ALA A 81 14.12 -9.64 15.81
N GLU A 82 14.02 -8.70 16.76
CA GLU A 82 12.77 -7.98 17.03
C GLU A 82 12.39 -7.06 15.85
N ALA A 83 13.35 -6.28 15.34
CA ALA A 83 13.13 -5.43 14.16
C ALA A 83 12.76 -6.25 12.92
N GLU A 84 13.41 -7.40 12.69
CA GLU A 84 13.08 -8.33 11.60
C GLU A 84 11.63 -8.83 11.71
N LYS A 85 11.21 -9.26 12.89
CA LYS A 85 9.84 -9.75 13.13
C LYS A 85 8.81 -8.65 12.84
N GLU A 86 9.06 -7.45 13.34
CA GLU A 86 8.19 -6.29 13.16
C GLU A 86 8.08 -5.91 11.67
N VAL A 87 9.22 -5.64 11.01
CA VAL A 87 9.27 -5.33 9.58
C VAL A 87 8.65 -6.44 8.74
N GLY A 88 8.94 -7.70 9.07
CA GLY A 88 8.37 -8.86 8.39
C GLY A 88 6.85 -8.91 8.47
N SER A 89 6.27 -8.68 9.65
CA SER A 89 4.82 -8.70 9.85
C SER A 89 4.11 -7.58 9.08
N ILE A 90 4.68 -6.37 9.08
CA ILE A 90 4.12 -5.21 8.38
C ILE A 90 4.27 -5.38 6.86
N TYR A 91 5.37 -5.97 6.41
CA TYR A 91 5.63 -6.30 5.01
C TYR A 91 4.57 -7.26 4.45
N GLU A 92 4.32 -8.40 5.11
CA GLU A 92 3.32 -9.36 4.61
C GLU A 92 1.91 -8.77 4.58
N ARG A 93 1.55 -7.95 5.59
CA ARG A 93 0.28 -7.20 5.58
C ARG A 93 0.18 -6.29 4.35
N ASN A 94 1.19 -5.47 4.08
CA ASN A 94 1.14 -4.52 2.96
C ASN A 94 1.18 -5.22 1.60
N LYS A 95 1.93 -6.32 1.48
CA LYS A 95 1.93 -7.16 0.29
C LYS A 95 0.51 -7.61 -0.07
N ILE A 96 -0.23 -8.14 0.90
CA ILE A 96 -1.62 -8.59 0.69
C ILE A 96 -2.53 -7.43 0.25
N LEU A 97 -2.37 -6.24 0.84
CA LEU A 97 -3.18 -5.06 0.48
C LEU A 97 -2.93 -4.63 -0.97
N ILE A 98 -1.66 -4.60 -1.40
CA ILE A 98 -1.29 -4.26 -2.79
C ILE A 98 -1.79 -5.31 -3.76
N GLU A 99 -1.65 -6.60 -3.43
CA GLU A 99 -2.12 -7.71 -4.27
C GLU A 99 -3.64 -7.71 -4.41
N ASP A 100 -4.40 -7.47 -3.33
CA ASP A 100 -5.86 -7.35 -3.37
C ASP A 100 -6.30 -6.18 -4.25
N PHE A 101 -5.69 -5.00 -4.05
CA PHE A 101 -5.98 -3.83 -4.88
C PHE A 101 -5.67 -4.10 -6.35
N SER A 102 -4.52 -4.72 -6.66
CA SER A 102 -4.17 -5.10 -8.03
C SER A 102 -5.20 -6.05 -8.64
N CYS A 103 -5.63 -7.08 -7.91
CA CYS A 103 -6.64 -8.03 -8.41
C CYS A 103 -7.96 -7.33 -8.75
N ARG A 104 -8.39 -6.38 -7.91
CA ARG A 104 -9.60 -5.58 -8.15
C ARG A 104 -9.46 -4.64 -9.35
N VAL A 105 -8.26 -4.07 -9.54
CA VAL A 105 -7.96 -3.26 -10.73
C VAL A 105 -7.99 -4.12 -11.97
N ASP A 106 -7.34 -5.29 -11.98
CA ASP A 106 -7.32 -6.21 -13.12
C ASP A 106 -8.75 -6.58 -13.56
N ALA A 107 -9.65 -6.88 -12.62
CA ALA A 107 -11.06 -7.14 -12.91
C ALA A 107 -11.82 -5.92 -13.50
N THR A 108 -11.37 -4.70 -13.20
CA THR A 108 -11.94 -3.46 -13.74
C THR A 108 -11.36 -3.13 -15.12
N LEU A 109 -10.15 -3.58 -15.42
CA LEU A 109 -9.53 -3.41 -16.74
C LEU A 109 -10.26 -4.25 -17.81
N ASP A 110 -10.92 -5.34 -17.42
CA ASP A 110 -11.71 -6.19 -18.32
C ASP A 110 -13.02 -5.52 -18.81
N SER A 111 -13.48 -4.45 -18.14
CA SER A 111 -14.70 -3.74 -18.51
C SER A 111 -14.40 -2.49 -19.35
N HIS A 112 -15.24 -2.23 -20.36
CA HIS A 112 -15.02 -1.15 -21.34
C HIS A 112 -16.22 -0.20 -21.45
N GLY A 113 -16.02 0.92 -22.13
CA GLY A 113 -17.06 1.92 -22.37
C GLY A 113 -17.57 2.56 -21.09
N LYS A 114 -18.88 2.81 -21.00
CA LYS A 114 -19.48 3.53 -19.87
C LYS A 114 -19.30 2.80 -18.54
N THR A 115 -19.55 1.49 -18.50
CA THR A 115 -19.48 0.70 -17.26
C THR A 115 -18.05 0.62 -16.74
N GLY A 116 -17.06 0.45 -17.63
CA GLY A 116 -15.64 0.50 -17.25
C GLY A 116 -15.20 1.87 -16.75
N ALA A 117 -15.66 2.95 -17.40
CA ALA A 117 -15.39 4.31 -16.92
C ALA A 117 -15.97 4.55 -15.51
N GLU A 118 -17.21 4.14 -15.26
CA GLU A 118 -17.86 4.32 -13.95
C GLU A 118 -17.18 3.49 -12.86
N GLN A 119 -16.82 2.24 -13.14
CA GLN A 119 -16.09 1.37 -12.21
C GLN A 119 -14.69 1.91 -11.90
N ALA A 120 -13.95 2.34 -12.94
CA ALA A 120 -12.62 2.91 -12.76
C ALA A 120 -12.67 4.21 -11.95
N ALA A 121 -13.64 5.09 -12.22
CA ALA A 121 -13.81 6.33 -11.46
C ALA A 121 -14.23 6.07 -10.00
N ALA A 122 -15.08 5.07 -9.74
CA ALA A 122 -15.42 4.67 -8.38
C ALA A 122 -14.17 4.19 -7.63
N MET A 123 -13.38 3.29 -8.23
CA MET A 123 -12.14 2.80 -7.62
C MET A 123 -11.11 3.89 -7.37
N LEU A 124 -10.93 4.83 -8.31
CA LEU A 124 -10.02 5.97 -8.15
C LEU A 124 -10.45 6.87 -6.99
N ASN A 125 -11.73 7.20 -6.89
CA ASN A 125 -12.22 8.08 -5.84
C ASN A 125 -12.23 7.43 -4.45
N GLU A 126 -12.56 6.13 -4.38
CA GLU A 126 -12.70 5.44 -3.09
C GLU A 126 -11.36 4.92 -2.56
N ASN A 127 -10.55 4.29 -3.40
CA ASN A 127 -9.46 3.40 -2.93
C ASN A 127 -8.06 3.84 -3.36
N ALA A 128 -7.91 4.67 -4.41
CA ALA A 128 -6.57 4.94 -4.95
C ALA A 128 -5.66 5.71 -4.00
N HIS A 129 -6.19 6.58 -3.12
CA HIS A 129 -5.35 7.29 -2.13
C HIS A 129 -4.72 6.32 -1.13
N MET A 130 -5.51 5.40 -0.57
CA MET A 130 -5.03 4.34 0.31
C MET A 130 -4.03 3.43 -0.41
N ALA A 131 -4.34 3.01 -1.65
CA ALA A 131 -3.45 2.15 -2.42
C ALA A 131 -2.08 2.82 -2.67
N VAL A 132 -2.06 4.11 -3.04
CA VAL A 132 -0.81 4.88 -3.22
C VAL A 132 -0.02 4.96 -1.91
N GLN A 133 -0.70 5.10 -0.77
CA GLN A 133 -0.07 5.15 0.54
C GLN A 133 0.50 3.80 0.96
N ASP A 134 -0.25 2.71 0.77
CA ASP A 134 0.22 1.33 1.00
C ASP A 134 1.45 1.02 0.13
N MET A 135 1.47 1.47 -1.14
CA MET A 135 2.64 1.34 -2.03
C MET A 135 3.87 2.12 -1.53
N GLN A 136 3.68 3.30 -0.94
CA GLN A 136 4.77 4.07 -0.33
C GLN A 136 5.32 3.38 0.91
N ILE A 137 4.44 2.91 1.80
CA ILE A 137 4.81 2.13 2.98
C ILE A 137 5.56 0.86 2.57
N PHE A 138 5.09 0.18 1.52
CA PHE A 138 5.74 -1.01 0.98
C PHE A 138 7.15 -0.75 0.46
N THR A 139 7.36 0.39 -0.22
CA THR A 139 8.71 0.80 -0.66
C THR A 139 9.66 0.99 0.52
N ALA A 140 9.20 1.62 1.60
CA ALA A 140 9.98 1.77 2.83
C ALA A 140 10.26 0.42 3.52
N LEU A 141 9.29 -0.50 3.49
CA LEU A 141 9.44 -1.85 4.05
C LEU A 141 10.45 -2.70 3.28
N ILE A 142 10.52 -2.57 1.95
CA ILE A 142 11.57 -3.20 1.14
C ILE A 142 12.94 -2.71 1.61
N ALA A 143 13.10 -1.40 1.78
CA ALA A 143 14.37 -0.83 2.24
C ALA A 143 14.74 -1.31 3.65
N ALA A 144 13.77 -1.36 4.58
CA ALA A 144 13.97 -1.91 5.91
C ALA A 144 14.34 -3.40 5.88
N ARG A 145 13.68 -4.23 5.06
CA ARG A 145 14.04 -5.65 4.87
C ARG A 145 15.44 -5.83 4.28
N ASN A 146 15.86 -4.95 3.37
CA ASN A 146 17.22 -5.00 2.83
C ASN A 146 18.25 -4.72 3.93
N ARG A 147 18.01 -3.75 4.81
CA ARG A 147 18.87 -3.48 5.98
C ARG A 147 18.93 -4.65 6.96
N VAL A 148 17.80 -5.30 7.24
CA VAL A 148 17.78 -6.55 8.03
C VAL A 148 18.68 -7.59 7.40
N THR A 149 18.52 -7.84 6.10
CA THR A 149 19.29 -8.84 5.36
C THR A 149 20.78 -8.50 5.35
N GLN A 150 21.13 -7.22 5.22
CA GLN A 150 22.50 -6.73 5.29
C GLN A 150 23.14 -7.00 6.66
N LEU A 151 22.48 -6.61 7.76
CA LEU A 151 22.94 -6.88 9.13
C LEU A 151 23.08 -8.38 9.40
N GLN A 152 22.15 -9.16 8.89
CA GLN A 152 22.17 -10.61 8.97
C GLN A 152 23.37 -11.21 8.21
N ILE A 153 23.73 -10.69 7.04
CA ILE A 153 24.94 -11.13 6.31
C ILE A 153 26.20 -10.78 7.10
N TYR A 154 26.27 -9.57 7.69
CA TYR A 154 27.42 -9.19 8.52
C TYR A 154 27.60 -10.08 9.74
N HIS A 155 26.50 -10.43 10.39
CA HIS A 155 26.53 -11.37 11.50
C HIS A 155 27.10 -12.72 11.06
N ASP A 156 26.61 -13.26 9.94
CA ASP A 156 27.06 -14.55 9.41
C ASP A 156 28.53 -14.51 8.96
N LEU A 157 29.00 -13.43 8.34
CA LEU A 157 30.41 -13.29 7.94
C LEU A 157 31.39 -13.36 9.11
N ILE A 158 30.96 -12.96 10.31
CA ILE A 158 31.80 -13.00 11.52
C ILE A 158 31.69 -14.35 12.22
N GLU A 159 30.47 -14.83 12.44
CA GLU A 159 30.23 -16.02 13.26
C GLU A 159 30.39 -17.31 12.44
N GLN A 160 29.83 -17.35 11.23
CA GLN A 160 29.79 -18.55 10.38
C GLN A 160 29.78 -18.20 8.88
N PRO A 161 30.97 -17.91 8.28
CA PRO A 161 31.07 -17.44 6.90
C PRO A 161 30.43 -18.35 5.85
N SER A 162 30.35 -19.66 6.13
CA SER A 162 29.69 -20.63 5.24
C SER A 162 28.20 -20.40 5.05
N PHE A 163 27.53 -19.64 5.93
CA PHE A 163 26.13 -19.27 5.77
C PHE A 163 25.93 -17.96 4.99
N ALA A 164 26.98 -17.17 4.80
CA ALA A 164 26.90 -15.89 4.09
C ALA A 164 26.50 -16.08 2.61
N ASP A 165 27.08 -17.06 1.91
CA ASP A 165 26.71 -17.43 0.53
C ASP A 165 25.22 -17.76 0.43
N LYS A 166 24.75 -18.68 1.29
CA LYS A 166 23.33 -19.06 1.34
C LYS A 166 22.43 -17.86 1.61
N ARG A 167 22.86 -16.92 2.45
CA ARG A 167 22.09 -15.73 2.77
C ARG A 167 22.06 -14.72 1.62
N LEU A 168 23.14 -14.59 0.86
CA LEU A 168 23.17 -13.82 -0.38
C LEU A 168 22.22 -14.39 -1.45
N ASP A 169 22.16 -15.71 -1.60
CA ASP A 169 21.20 -16.36 -2.52
C ASP A 169 19.74 -16.08 -2.11
N ILE A 170 19.44 -16.16 -0.82
CA ILE A 170 18.12 -15.81 -0.27
C ILE A 170 17.82 -14.32 -0.52
N ALA A 171 18.80 -13.44 -0.32
CA ALA A 171 18.66 -12.00 -0.58
C ALA A 171 18.34 -11.72 -2.05
N SER A 172 19.04 -12.37 -2.97
CA SER A 172 18.81 -12.29 -4.42
C SER A 172 17.39 -12.72 -4.78
N THR A 173 16.96 -13.88 -4.28
CA THR A 173 15.59 -14.39 -4.51
C THR A 173 14.53 -13.43 -3.96
N ARG A 174 14.76 -12.85 -2.77
CA ARG A 174 13.85 -11.86 -2.18
C ARG A 174 13.78 -10.58 -3.01
N ILE A 175 14.90 -10.11 -3.55
CA ILE A 175 14.93 -8.94 -4.44
C ILE A 175 14.07 -9.20 -5.68
N ASP A 176 14.15 -10.39 -6.26
CA ASP A 176 13.31 -10.74 -7.41
C ASP A 176 11.82 -10.83 -7.06
N ASP A 177 11.48 -11.32 -5.86
CA ASP A 177 10.10 -11.29 -5.38
C ASP A 177 9.61 -9.85 -5.10
N HIS A 178 10.47 -8.97 -4.59
CA HIS A 178 10.16 -7.55 -4.42
C HIS A 178 9.85 -6.89 -5.77
N LYS A 179 10.63 -7.19 -6.82
CA LYS A 179 10.39 -6.65 -8.18
C LYS A 179 9.00 -6.99 -8.70
N LYS A 180 8.56 -8.25 -8.55
CA LYS A 180 7.22 -8.70 -8.97
C LYS A 180 6.10 -7.90 -8.31
N ILE A 181 6.27 -7.51 -7.04
CA ILE A 181 5.27 -6.74 -6.30
C ILE A 181 5.36 -5.25 -6.68
N ILE A 182 6.57 -4.71 -6.89
CA ILE A 182 6.77 -3.34 -7.38
C ILE A 182 6.08 -3.12 -8.73
N GLU A 183 6.07 -4.11 -9.62
CA GLU A 183 5.31 -4.04 -10.88
C GLU A 183 3.81 -3.76 -10.65
N ARG A 184 3.25 -4.27 -9.54
CA ARG A 184 1.85 -4.02 -9.15
C ARG A 184 1.62 -2.63 -8.55
N CYS A 185 2.68 -1.89 -8.18
CA CYS A 185 2.55 -0.51 -7.71
C CYS A 185 2.13 0.48 -8.82
N ASN A 186 2.20 0.07 -10.10
CA ASN A 186 1.75 0.90 -11.22
C ASN A 186 0.23 0.79 -11.49
N THR A 187 -0.51 0.02 -10.68
CA THR A 187 -1.93 -0.27 -10.90
C THR A 187 -2.84 0.97 -10.88
N VAL A 188 -2.51 1.99 -10.07
CA VAL A 188 -3.27 3.25 -10.07
C VAL A 188 -3.08 4.01 -11.38
N GLU A 189 -1.85 4.05 -11.91
CA GLU A 189 -1.57 4.68 -13.21
C GLU A 189 -2.25 3.91 -14.35
N SER A 190 -2.23 2.57 -14.30
CA SER A 190 -2.98 1.72 -15.24
C SER A 190 -4.48 1.99 -15.18
N LEU A 191 -5.05 2.15 -13.99
CA LEU A 191 -6.47 2.45 -13.79
C LEU A 191 -6.84 3.85 -14.33
N GLN A 192 -5.98 4.86 -14.12
CA GLN A 192 -6.15 6.19 -14.69
C GLN A 192 -6.09 6.17 -16.22
N SER A 193 -5.15 5.41 -16.80
CA SER A 193 -5.03 5.23 -18.24
C SER A 193 -6.28 4.56 -18.82
N HIS A 194 -6.74 3.48 -18.18
CA HIS A 194 -7.95 2.75 -18.57
C HIS A 194 -9.21 3.60 -18.48
N ALA A 195 -9.36 4.41 -17.43
CA ALA A 195 -10.47 5.34 -17.29
C ALA A 195 -10.55 6.32 -18.49
N ARG A 196 -9.40 6.85 -18.92
CA ARG A 196 -9.30 7.72 -20.11
C ARG A 196 -9.60 6.96 -21.40
N GLN A 197 -9.11 5.73 -21.52
CA GLN A 197 -9.40 4.87 -22.67
C GLN A 197 -10.89 4.55 -22.79
N CYS A 198 -11.56 4.24 -21.69
CA CYS A 198 -13.01 4.00 -21.65
C CYS A 198 -13.80 5.22 -22.12
N ILE A 199 -13.44 6.44 -21.68
CA ILE A 199 -14.03 7.68 -22.20
C ILE A 199 -13.84 7.79 -23.72
N ASN A 200 -12.63 7.51 -24.21
CA ASN A 200 -12.33 7.62 -25.63
C ASN A 200 -13.11 6.62 -26.50
N GLN A 201 -13.38 5.43 -25.96
CA GLN A 201 -14.18 4.39 -26.62
C GLN A 201 -15.68 4.71 -26.67
N MET A 202 -16.20 5.52 -25.74
CA MET A 202 -17.61 5.97 -25.81
C MET A 202 -17.83 6.77 -27.10
N ASN A 203 -18.98 6.63 -27.77
CA ASN A 203 -19.22 7.40 -28.99
C ASN A 203 -19.39 8.90 -28.70
N TRP A 204 -19.13 9.77 -29.69
CA TRP A 204 -19.21 11.24 -29.54
C TRP A 204 -20.54 11.70 -28.92
N PHE A 205 -21.66 11.11 -29.35
CA PHE A 205 -23.00 11.40 -28.82
C PHE A 205 -23.12 11.04 -27.34
N GLN A 206 -22.64 9.86 -26.93
CA GLN A 206 -22.66 9.43 -25.52
C GLN A 206 -21.79 10.35 -24.67
N ARG A 207 -20.58 10.69 -25.13
CA ARG A 207 -19.66 11.60 -24.43
C ARG A 207 -20.22 13.00 -24.20
N LYS A 208 -20.83 13.62 -25.21
CA LYS A 208 -21.18 15.05 -25.20
C LYS A 208 -22.61 15.36 -24.75
N LEU A 209 -23.56 14.45 -24.96
CA LEU A 209 -24.99 14.73 -24.75
C LEU A 209 -25.61 13.92 -23.60
N PHE A 210 -25.25 12.65 -23.44
CA PHE A 210 -25.91 11.76 -22.47
C PHE A 210 -25.12 11.55 -21.18
N ASP A 211 -23.80 11.36 -21.26
CA ASP A 211 -22.97 10.96 -20.12
C ASP A 211 -21.95 12.04 -19.72
N ARG A 212 -22.31 13.31 -19.95
CA ARG A 212 -21.43 14.45 -19.68
C ARG A 212 -21.00 14.54 -18.21
N SER A 213 -21.86 14.09 -17.29
CA SER A 213 -21.57 13.99 -15.87
C SER A 213 -20.59 12.85 -15.54
N THR A 214 -20.73 11.70 -16.19
CA THR A 214 -19.82 10.56 -16.05
C THR A 214 -18.44 10.91 -16.59
N VAL A 215 -18.35 11.47 -17.80
CA VAL A 215 -17.06 11.91 -18.38
C VAL A 215 -16.35 12.89 -17.45
N ARG A 216 -17.08 13.90 -16.94
CA ARG A 216 -16.51 14.88 -16.01
C ARG A 216 -16.02 14.23 -14.71
N LYS A 217 -16.80 13.35 -14.09
CA LYS A 217 -16.40 12.63 -12.87
C LYS A 217 -15.16 11.78 -13.07
N VAL A 218 -15.08 11.11 -14.22
CA VAL A 218 -13.95 10.25 -14.58
C VAL A 218 -12.71 11.08 -14.87
N GLU A 219 -12.84 12.20 -15.57
CA GLU A 219 -11.74 13.15 -15.80
C GLU A 219 -11.25 13.77 -14.49
N GLU A 220 -12.16 14.18 -13.59
CA GLU A 220 -11.81 14.67 -12.24
C GLU A 220 -11.05 13.59 -11.45
N ALA A 221 -11.52 12.34 -11.44
CA ALA A 221 -10.86 11.24 -10.74
C ALA A 221 -9.50 10.87 -11.36
N ALA A 222 -9.40 10.85 -12.69
CA ALA A 222 -8.18 10.46 -13.40
C ALA A 222 -7.16 11.60 -13.55
N SER A 223 -7.54 12.85 -13.27
CA SER A 223 -6.64 14.01 -13.22
C SER A 223 -6.13 14.29 -11.82
N TYR A 224 -6.69 13.64 -10.79
CA TYR A 224 -6.20 13.75 -9.43
C TYR A 224 -4.77 13.21 -9.35
N ALA A 225 -3.82 14.11 -9.14
CA ALA A 225 -2.47 13.75 -8.78
C ALA A 225 -2.50 13.34 -7.30
N TYR A 226 -2.47 12.04 -7.04
CA TYR A 226 -2.27 11.57 -5.67
C TYR A 226 -0.88 12.04 -5.25
N PRO A 227 -0.76 12.91 -4.23
CA PRO A 227 0.54 13.33 -3.78
C PRO A 227 1.30 12.08 -3.36
N ARG A 228 2.36 11.73 -4.12
CA ARG A 228 3.41 10.90 -3.56
C ARG A 228 3.94 11.72 -2.41
N GLN A 229 3.63 11.37 -1.15
CA GLN A 229 4.10 12.13 -0.02
C GLN A 229 5.63 12.14 -0.10
N SER A 230 6.15 13.29 -0.51
CA SER A 230 7.56 13.60 -0.49
C SER A 230 7.96 13.80 0.97
N SER A 231 8.30 12.70 1.64
CA SER A 231 9.32 12.59 2.70
C SER A 231 9.10 11.35 3.58
N MET A 232 9.12 10.16 2.99
CA MET A 232 10.09 9.23 3.59
C MET A 232 11.44 9.69 3.05
N PRO A 233 12.50 9.78 3.89
CA PRO A 233 13.84 10.01 3.36
C PRO A 233 14.02 9.06 2.18
N VAL A 234 14.68 9.52 1.13
CA VAL A 234 15.21 8.61 0.11
C VAL A 234 16.09 7.66 0.91
N ILE A 235 15.54 6.51 1.32
CA ILE A 235 16.31 5.45 1.91
C ILE A 235 17.10 4.99 0.71
N ASP A 236 18.35 5.43 0.67
CA ASP A 236 19.30 4.99 -0.31
C ASP A 236 19.28 3.46 -0.27
N VAL A 237 18.64 2.87 -1.28
CA VAL A 237 18.52 1.43 -1.45
C VAL A 237 19.85 0.88 -1.98
N THR A 238 20.84 1.76 -2.24
CA THR A 238 22.18 1.27 -2.47
C THR A 238 22.61 0.53 -1.20
N PRO A 239 22.92 -0.77 -1.31
CA PRO A 239 23.56 -1.44 -0.20
C PRO A 239 24.84 -0.64 0.04
N SER A 240 25.02 -0.16 1.27
CA SER A 240 26.23 0.59 1.66
C SER A 240 27.49 -0.25 1.47
N PHE A 241 27.36 -1.52 1.06
CA PHE A 241 28.42 -2.40 0.61
C PHE A 241 28.04 -3.16 -0.67
N CYS A 242 28.97 -3.24 -1.61
CA CYS A 242 28.94 -4.18 -2.73
C CYS A 242 29.55 -5.51 -2.28
N PHE A 243 28.83 -6.60 -2.51
CA PHE A 243 29.32 -7.96 -2.29
C PHE A 243 29.67 -8.58 -3.64
N TRP A 244 30.85 -9.18 -3.77
CA TRP A 244 31.23 -9.95 -4.94
C TRP A 244 32.08 -11.14 -4.53
N GLN A 245 32.06 -12.18 -5.35
CA GLN A 245 32.89 -13.36 -5.14
C GLN A 245 34.17 -13.20 -5.98
N ASP A 246 35.34 -13.41 -5.37
CA ASP A 246 36.60 -13.42 -6.10
C ASP A 246 36.81 -14.73 -6.89
N GLU A 247 37.83 -14.76 -7.75
CA GLU A 247 38.18 -15.94 -8.56
C GLU A 247 38.51 -17.20 -7.73
N GLN A 248 38.72 -17.04 -6.42
CA GLN A 248 39.04 -18.11 -5.48
C GLN A 248 37.80 -18.60 -4.71
N GLY A 249 36.63 -17.99 -4.95
CA GLY A 249 35.37 -18.34 -4.32
C GLY A 249 35.09 -17.61 -3.01
N THR A 250 35.94 -16.67 -2.60
CA THR A 250 35.79 -15.91 -1.35
C THR A 250 34.86 -14.73 -1.55
N ILE A 251 33.85 -14.57 -0.70
CA ILE A 251 33.00 -13.38 -0.70
C ILE A 251 33.79 -12.20 -0.14
N GLN A 252 33.93 -11.17 -0.96
CA GLN A 252 34.47 -9.88 -0.58
C GLN A 252 33.31 -8.89 -0.42
N ALA A 253 33.43 -8.00 0.57
CA ALA A 253 32.50 -6.91 0.78
C ALA A 253 33.29 -5.60 0.80
N ARG A 254 32.85 -4.59 0.03
CA ARG A 254 33.42 -3.24 0.06
C ARG A 254 32.32 -2.24 0.26
N LEU A 255 32.57 -1.22 1.07
CA LEU A 255 31.68 -0.07 1.16
C LEU A 255 31.44 0.51 -0.24
N ALA A 256 30.18 0.64 -0.64
CA ALA A 256 29.82 1.43 -1.80
C ALA A 256 30.24 2.87 -1.48
N MET A 257 31.21 3.40 -2.23
CA MET A 257 31.61 4.80 -2.06
C MET A 257 30.42 5.68 -2.43
N GLN A 258 29.95 6.48 -1.46
CA GLN A 258 29.03 7.58 -1.73
C GLN A 258 29.81 8.67 -2.45
N ASP A 259 29.55 8.86 -3.73
CA ASP A 259 29.91 10.08 -4.47
C ASP A 259 28.86 11.18 -4.21
#